data_AF-A0AAE0L6Y3-F1
#
_entry.id   AF-A0AAE0L6Y3-F1
#
_cell.length_a   1.000
_cell.length_b   1.000
_cell.length_c   1.000
_cell.angle_alpha   90.00
_cell.angle_beta   90.00
_cell.angle_gamma   90.00
#
_symmetry.space_group_name_H-M   'P 1'
#
loop_
_entity.id
_entity.type
_entity.pdbx_description
1 polymer ?
#
loop_
_entity_poly.entity_id
_entity_poly.type
_entity_poly.pdbx_seq_one_letter_code
_entity_poly.pdbx_strand_id
1 'polypeptide(L)'
;MTIGERTEKAVTQSRALSGRVATHLERMRNGGELLSGEVISLQRTLKECELELSPDDYEAWENIEKARFIIEGGGPGGDLRKLLPAPRNPAIIRLLLGKNTNIITLRREEGIKLKEEYYEFRDGNSVFFLFFSLVLLTVFKWSDQQSNAQERITLSPPIRVGLQMFQCWLLYFYVGLSLRENILKVPPPV
;
A
#
# COMPACT_ATOMS: atom_id res chain seq x y z
N MET A 1 -8.42 2.60 -49.57
CA MET A 1 -8.29 2.25 -48.13
C MET A 1 -9.35 3.01 -47.36
N THR A 2 -10.42 2.33 -46.97
CA THR A 2 -11.53 2.93 -46.22
C THR A 2 -11.12 3.18 -44.77
N ILE A 3 -11.80 4.09 -44.07
CA ILE A 3 -11.52 4.43 -42.67
C ILE A 3 -11.59 3.17 -41.78
N GLY A 4 -12.53 2.25 -42.06
CA GLY A 4 -12.66 0.98 -41.35
C GLY A 4 -11.40 0.10 -41.40
N GLU A 5 -10.78 -0.02 -42.57
CA GLU A 5 -9.55 -0.81 -42.76
C GLU A 5 -8.36 -0.18 -41.99
N ARG A 6 -8.30 1.16 -41.91
CA ARG A 6 -7.28 1.86 -41.12
C ARG A 6 -7.50 1.66 -39.62
N THR A 7 -8.74 1.70 -39.15
CA THR A 7 -9.05 1.47 -37.74
C THR A 7 -8.77 0.03 -37.32
N GLU A 8 -9.07 -0.96 -38.16
CA GLU A 8 -8.80 -2.36 -37.87
C GLU A 8 -7.28 -2.65 -37.83
N LYS A 9 -6.53 -2.09 -38.78
CA LYS A 9 -5.06 -2.14 -38.77
C LYS A 9 -4.48 -1.47 -37.53
N ALA A 10 -4.99 -0.29 -37.15
CA ALA A 10 -4.55 0.40 -35.94
C ALA A 10 -4.80 -0.43 -34.68
N VAL A 11 -6.00 -1.01 -34.52
CA VAL A 11 -6.33 -1.88 -33.38
C VAL A 11 -5.39 -3.09 -33.31
N THR A 12 -5.10 -3.71 -34.46
CA THR A 12 -4.21 -4.86 -34.54
C THR A 12 -2.77 -4.50 -34.15
N GLN A 13 -2.27 -3.36 -34.64
CA GLN A 13 -0.95 -2.84 -34.29
C GLN A 13 -0.86 -2.47 -32.80
N SER A 14 -1.89 -1.83 -32.25
CA SER A 14 -1.95 -1.49 -30.82
C SER A 14 -1.91 -2.74 -29.94
N ARG A 15 -2.63 -3.81 -30.30
CA ARG A 15 -2.59 -5.09 -29.58
C ARG A 15 -1.19 -5.73 -29.64
N ALA A 16 -0.58 -5.76 -30.83
CA ALA A 16 0.77 -6.30 -31.00
C ALA A 16 1.82 -5.51 -30.20
N LEU A 17 1.74 -4.17 -30.23
CA LEU A 17 2.60 -3.30 -29.45
C LEU A 17 2.40 -3.50 -27.94
N SER A 18 1.15 -3.55 -27.49
CA SER A 18 0.82 -3.81 -26.08
C SER A 18 1.40 -5.14 -25.59
N GLY A 19 1.33 -6.19 -26.41
CA GLY A 19 1.94 -7.48 -26.08
C GLY A 19 3.46 -7.41 -25.94
N ARG A 20 4.14 -6.74 -26.89
CA ARG A 20 5.60 -6.54 -26.83
C ARG A 20 6.04 -5.74 -25.60
N VAL A 21 5.31 -4.68 -25.27
CA VAL A 21 5.57 -3.86 -24.07
C VAL A 21 5.38 -4.69 -22.81
N ALA A 22 4.32 -5.51 -22.74
CA ALA A 22 4.10 -6.40 -21.60
C ALA A 22 5.28 -7.37 -21.39
N THR A 23 5.79 -7.99 -22.45
CA THR A 23 6.97 -8.87 -22.37
C THR A 23 8.23 -8.13 -21.95
N HIS A 24 8.45 -6.91 -22.46
CA HIS A 24 9.61 -6.10 -22.05
C HIS A 24 9.54 -5.70 -20.57
N LEU A 25 8.36 -5.27 -20.10
CA LEU A 25 8.12 -4.94 -18.69
C LEU A 25 8.28 -6.17 -17.78
N GLU A 26 7.89 -7.36 -18.24
CA GLU A 26 8.13 -8.60 -17.50
C GLU A 26 9.61 -8.94 -17.37
N ARG A 27 10.40 -8.78 -18.45
CA ARG A 27 11.85 -8.95 -18.39
C ARG A 27 12.51 -7.95 -17.44
N MET A 28 12.11 -6.67 -17.51
CA MET A 28 12.60 -5.63 -16.60
C MET A 28 12.23 -5.93 -15.15
N ARG A 29 11.01 -6.42 -14.87
CA ARG A 29 10.59 -6.84 -13.53
C ARG A 29 11.48 -7.98 -13.03
N ASN A 30 11.59 -9.05 -13.80
CA ASN A 30 12.34 -10.23 -13.38
C ASN A 30 13.83 -9.88 -13.16
N GLY A 31 14.40 -9.03 -14.03
CA GLY A 31 15.76 -8.50 -13.84
C GLY A 31 15.89 -7.66 -12.57
N GLY A 32 14.92 -6.78 -12.28
CA GLY A 32 14.89 -6.00 -11.05
C GLY A 32 14.76 -6.85 -9.78
N GLU A 33 13.92 -7.89 -9.81
CA GLU A 33 13.77 -8.84 -8.69
C GLU A 33 15.04 -9.65 -8.42
N LEU A 34 15.73 -10.09 -9.48
CA LEU A 34 17.02 -10.77 -9.37
C LEU A 34 18.07 -9.86 -8.73
N LEU A 35 18.23 -8.64 -9.23
CA LEU A 35 19.16 -7.65 -8.68
C LEU A 35 18.79 -7.28 -7.24
N SER A 36 17.50 -7.17 -6.93
CA SER A 36 17.01 -6.95 -5.56
C SER A 36 17.44 -8.09 -4.63
N GLY A 37 17.27 -9.35 -5.06
CA GLY A 37 17.72 -10.53 -4.33
C GLY A 37 19.23 -10.54 -4.09
N GLU A 38 20.01 -10.16 -5.09
CA GLU A 38 21.47 -10.02 -4.97
C GLU A 38 21.84 -8.95 -3.94
N VAL A 39 21.23 -7.76 -3.98
CA VAL A 39 21.47 -6.70 -2.99
C VAL A 39 21.12 -7.16 -1.58
N ILE A 40 19.99 -7.86 -1.39
CA ILE A 40 19.59 -8.42 -0.08
C ILE A 40 20.62 -9.43 0.41
N SER A 41 21.08 -10.32 -0.47
CA SER A 41 22.09 -11.33 -0.13
C SER A 41 23.41 -10.68 0.30
N LEU A 42 23.84 -9.65 -0.43
CA LEU A 42 25.08 -8.92 -0.16
C LEU A 42 24.97 -8.13 1.15
N GLN A 43 23.83 -7.52 1.44
CA GLN A 43 23.58 -6.89 2.75
C GLN A 43 23.61 -7.89 3.90
N ARG A 44 23.07 -9.09 3.71
CA ARG A 44 23.14 -10.14 4.72
C ARG A 44 24.58 -10.57 4.95
N THR A 45 25.34 -10.84 3.89
CA THR A 45 26.75 -11.21 3.99
C THR A 45 27.58 -10.12 4.67
N LEU A 46 27.38 -8.84 4.32
CA LEU A 46 28.08 -7.75 5.00
C LEU A 46 27.76 -7.72 6.50
N LYS A 47 26.49 -7.95 6.88
CA LYS A 47 26.10 -8.01 8.27
C LYS A 47 26.69 -9.22 9.01
N GLU A 48 26.83 -10.35 8.33
CA GLU A 48 27.51 -11.54 8.87
C GLU A 48 29.02 -11.25 9.06
N CYS A 49 29.67 -10.63 8.07
CA CYS A 49 31.06 -10.20 8.17
C CYS A 49 31.27 -9.17 9.30
N GLU A 50 30.32 -8.25 9.52
CA GLU A 50 30.37 -7.31 10.66
C GLU A 50 30.29 -8.00 12.02
N LEU A 51 29.56 -9.13 12.12
CA LEU A 51 29.43 -9.90 13.36
C LEU A 51 30.67 -10.75 13.64
N GLU A 52 31.34 -11.22 12.59
CA GLU A 52 32.57 -12.01 12.68
C GLU A 52 33.83 -11.13 12.77
N LEU A 53 33.68 -9.81 12.62
CA LEU A 53 34.77 -8.86 12.58
C LEU A 53 35.51 -8.78 13.92
N SER A 54 36.80 -9.11 13.89
CA SER A 54 37.71 -8.84 15.02
C SER A 54 38.02 -7.32 15.09
N PRO A 55 38.03 -6.71 16.28
CA PRO A 55 38.30 -5.27 16.42
C PRO A 55 39.68 -4.83 15.95
N ASP A 56 40.63 -5.75 15.81
CA ASP A 56 42.00 -5.47 15.35
C ASP A 56 42.18 -5.58 13.81
N ASP A 57 41.17 -6.07 13.07
CA ASP A 57 41.26 -6.24 11.62
C ASP A 57 40.75 -4.99 10.86
N TYR A 58 41.63 -3.99 10.77
CA TYR A 58 41.33 -2.72 10.13
C TYR A 58 41.06 -2.85 8.62
N GLU A 59 41.72 -3.77 7.93
CA GLU A 59 41.56 -3.97 6.48
C GLU A 59 40.18 -4.54 6.17
N ALA A 60 39.72 -5.52 6.97
CA ALA A 60 38.36 -6.04 6.87
C ALA A 60 37.30 -4.97 7.16
N TRP A 61 37.52 -4.12 8.18
CA TRP A 61 36.62 -3.00 8.48
C TRP A 61 36.53 -2.01 7.32
N GLU A 62 37.67 -1.62 6.73
CA GLU A 62 37.72 -0.68 5.61
C GLU A 62 36.99 -1.24 4.38
N ASN A 63 37.14 -2.54 4.10
CA ASN A 63 36.48 -3.20 2.99
C ASN A 63 34.95 -3.27 3.17
N ILE A 64 34.47 -3.51 4.39
CA ILE A 64 33.04 -3.48 4.72
C ILE A 64 32.49 -2.06 4.52
N GLU A 65 33.20 -1.03 4.97
CA GLU A 65 32.75 0.36 4.82
C GLU A 65 32.74 0.80 3.35
N LYS A 66 33.74 0.41 2.56
CA LYS A 66 33.75 0.60 1.09
C LYS A 66 32.57 -0.08 0.43
N ALA A 67 32.27 -1.33 0.79
CA ALA A 67 31.14 -2.07 0.25
C ALA A 67 29.81 -1.39 0.61
N ARG A 68 29.66 -0.89 1.84
CA ARG A 68 28.49 -0.12 2.29
C ARG A 68 28.34 1.18 1.50
N PHE A 69 29.42 1.93 1.31
CA PHE A 69 29.42 3.16 0.52
C PHE A 69 28.97 2.92 -0.94
N ILE A 70 29.42 1.82 -1.55
CA ILE A 70 28.99 1.44 -2.91
C ILE A 70 27.48 1.15 -2.94
N ILE A 71 26.93 0.44 -1.93
CA ILE A 71 25.49 0.17 -1.82
C ILE A 71 24.67 1.45 -1.66
N GLU A 72 25.18 2.41 -0.89
CA GLU A 72 24.50 3.68 -0.60
C GLU A 72 24.51 4.67 -1.76
N GLY A 73 25.26 4.39 -2.83
CA GLY A 73 25.23 5.16 -4.06
C GLY A 73 26.56 5.71 -4.53
N GLY A 74 27.66 5.29 -3.92
CA GLY A 74 29.01 5.58 -4.40
C GLY A 74 29.39 4.87 -5.72
N GLY A 75 28.58 3.92 -6.19
CA GLY A 75 28.81 3.16 -7.41
C GLY A 75 28.14 3.75 -8.67
N PRO A 76 28.49 3.25 -9.88
CA PRO A 76 27.94 3.71 -11.14
C PRO A 76 26.43 3.44 -11.29
N GLY A 77 25.90 2.49 -10.51
CA GLY A 77 24.47 2.18 -10.45
C GLY A 77 23.65 3.13 -9.57
N GLY A 78 24.30 4.09 -8.90
CA GLY A 78 23.65 4.92 -7.88
C GLY A 78 23.21 4.09 -6.67
N ASP A 79 22.26 4.63 -5.90
CA ASP A 79 21.79 4.01 -4.66
C ASP A 79 21.05 2.68 -4.92
N LEU A 80 21.71 1.59 -4.58
CA LEU A 80 21.23 0.21 -4.75
C LEU A 80 20.07 -0.11 -3.80
N ARG A 81 19.87 0.67 -2.74
CA ARG A 81 18.73 0.49 -1.81
C ARG A 81 17.39 0.75 -2.48
N LYS A 82 17.37 1.46 -3.61
CA LYS A 82 16.15 1.68 -4.41
C LYS A 82 15.63 0.40 -5.06
N LEU A 83 16.49 -0.61 -5.21
CA LEU A 83 16.11 -1.93 -5.73
C LEU A 83 15.54 -2.83 -4.63
N LEU A 84 15.75 -2.49 -3.35
CA LEU A 84 15.17 -3.25 -2.27
C LEU A 84 13.63 -3.17 -2.33
N PRO A 85 12.94 -4.26 -1.97
CA PRO A 85 11.49 -4.21 -1.85
C PRO A 85 11.12 -3.07 -0.90
N ALA A 86 10.10 -2.29 -1.25
CA ALA A 86 9.65 -1.16 -0.46
C ALA A 86 9.56 -1.58 1.02
N PRO A 87 10.10 -0.77 1.95
CA PRO A 87 10.11 -1.13 3.36
C PRO A 87 8.68 -1.44 3.82
N ARG A 88 8.55 -2.43 4.71
CA ARG A 88 7.27 -2.84 5.27
C ARG A 88 6.52 -1.59 5.74
N ASN A 89 5.45 -1.23 5.03
CA ASN A 89 4.71 -0.01 5.33
C ASN A 89 4.33 -0.01 6.82
N PRO A 90 4.57 1.09 7.55
CA PRO A 90 4.24 1.16 8.96
C PRO A 90 2.76 0.86 9.16
N ALA A 91 2.42 0.31 10.33
CA ALA A 91 1.06 -0.21 10.60
C ALA A 91 -0.04 0.80 10.29
N ILE A 92 0.21 2.10 10.49
CA ILE A 92 -0.71 3.20 10.19
C ILE A 92 -0.94 3.36 8.68
N ILE A 93 0.12 3.32 7.87
CA ILE A 93 0.00 3.39 6.40
C ILE A 93 -0.71 2.15 5.89
N ARG A 94 -0.41 0.98 6.46
CA ARG A 94 -1.09 -0.28 6.14
C ARG A 94 -2.57 -0.26 6.51
N LEU A 95 -2.90 0.37 7.65
CA LEU A 95 -4.27 0.54 8.13
C LEU A 95 -5.06 1.50 7.23
N LEU A 96 -4.47 2.62 6.82
CA LEU A 96 -5.15 3.65 6.02
C LEU A 96 -5.23 3.28 4.54
N LEU A 97 -4.12 2.88 3.93
CA LEU A 97 -4.01 2.69 2.47
C LEU A 97 -4.13 1.22 2.03
N GLY A 98 -3.92 0.24 2.93
CA GLY A 98 -3.99 -1.19 2.59
C GLY A 98 -2.63 -1.91 2.59
N LYS A 99 -2.63 -3.19 2.23
CA LYS A 99 -1.42 -4.04 2.30
C LYS A 99 -0.46 -3.82 1.12
N ASN A 100 -0.95 -3.37 -0.03
CA ASN A 100 -0.20 -3.36 -1.29
C ASN A 100 0.11 -1.95 -1.80
N THR A 101 0.52 -1.05 -0.93
CA THR A 101 0.81 0.33 -1.32
C THR A 101 2.24 0.46 -1.81
N ASN A 102 2.45 0.06 -3.07
CA ASN A 102 3.61 0.53 -3.80
C ASN A 102 3.26 1.91 -4.36
N ILE A 103 3.80 2.97 -3.75
CA ILE A 103 3.44 4.37 -4.03
C ILE A 103 3.91 4.79 -5.44
N ILE A 104 4.84 4.03 -6.02
CA ILE A 104 5.32 4.20 -7.39
C ILE A 104 4.58 3.17 -8.26
N THR A 105 3.31 3.44 -8.57
CA THR A 105 2.57 2.60 -9.52
C THR A 105 2.96 2.97 -10.94
N LEU A 106 3.94 2.27 -11.49
CA LEU A 106 4.28 2.39 -12.91
C LEU A 106 3.31 1.55 -13.78
N ARG A 107 2.45 0.71 -13.19
CA ARG A 107 1.84 -0.43 -13.90
C ARG A 107 0.31 -0.53 -13.78
N ARG A 108 -0.33 -0.84 -14.91
CA ARG A 108 -1.79 -1.03 -15.05
C ARG A 108 -2.36 -2.13 -14.14
N GLU A 109 -1.64 -3.23 -13.93
CA GLU A 109 -2.08 -4.36 -13.10
C GLU A 109 -2.14 -4.00 -11.60
N GLU A 110 -1.16 -3.23 -11.13
CA GLU A 110 -1.15 -2.71 -9.76
C GLU A 110 -2.29 -1.70 -9.57
N GLY A 111 -2.56 -0.87 -10.58
CA GLY A 111 -3.73 0.02 -10.59
C GLY A 111 -5.07 -0.72 -10.55
N ILE A 112 -5.18 -1.90 -11.17
CA ILE A 112 -6.40 -2.73 -11.07
C ILE A 112 -6.53 -3.31 -9.65
N LYS A 113 -5.45 -3.82 -9.06
CA LYS A 113 -5.46 -4.33 -7.68
C LYS A 113 -5.78 -3.26 -6.66
N LEU A 114 -5.26 -2.04 -6.83
CA LEU A 114 -5.59 -0.87 -6.00
C LEU A 114 -7.08 -0.50 -6.09
N LYS A 115 -7.68 -0.63 -7.27
CA LYS A 115 -9.13 -0.42 -7.44
C LYS A 115 -9.92 -1.51 -6.72
N GLU A 116 -9.52 -2.77 -6.86
CA GLU A 116 -10.17 -3.88 -6.19
C GLU A 116 -10.11 -3.72 -4.66
N GLU A 117 -8.94 -3.38 -4.09
CA GLU A 117 -8.78 -3.09 -2.66
C GLU A 117 -9.60 -1.86 -2.20
N TYR A 118 -9.76 -0.86 -3.07
CA TYR A 118 -10.64 0.29 -2.79
C TYR A 118 -12.11 -0.15 -2.68
N TYR A 119 -12.60 -0.92 -3.66
CA TYR A 119 -13.99 -1.38 -3.68
C TYR A 119 -14.27 -2.33 -2.51
N GLU A 120 -13.38 -3.27 -2.23
CA GLU A 120 -13.52 -4.19 -1.10
C GLU A 120 -13.56 -3.46 0.25
N PHE A 121 -12.68 -2.47 0.46
CA PHE A 121 -12.69 -1.67 1.69
C PHE A 121 -13.93 -0.81 1.83
N ARG A 122 -14.39 -0.19 0.74
CA ARG A 122 -15.58 0.66 0.74
C ARG A 122 -16.83 -0.16 1.00
N ASP A 123 -16.98 -1.28 0.31
CA ASP A 123 -18.18 -2.12 0.40
C ASP A 123 -18.24 -2.83 1.76
N GLY A 124 -17.10 -3.32 2.28
CA GLY A 124 -17.02 -3.88 3.64
C GLY A 124 -17.38 -2.87 4.74
N ASN A 125 -16.88 -1.63 4.63
CA ASN A 125 -17.22 -0.57 5.60
C ASN A 125 -18.63 -0.01 5.44
N SER A 126 -19.22 -0.08 4.25
CA SER A 126 -20.63 0.33 4.03
C SER A 126 -21.59 -0.59 4.79
N VAL A 127 -21.30 -1.90 4.83
CA VAL A 127 -22.06 -2.87 5.65
C VAL A 127 -21.89 -2.56 7.14
N PHE A 128 -20.67 -2.24 7.59
CA PHE A 128 -20.42 -1.85 8.98
C PHE A 128 -21.19 -0.59 9.37
N PHE A 129 -21.26 0.42 8.50
CA PHE A 129 -22.03 1.64 8.73
C PHE A 129 -23.53 1.36 8.95
N LEU A 130 -24.13 0.50 8.12
CA LEU A 130 -25.54 0.13 8.25
C LEU A 130 -25.80 -0.68 9.52
N PHE A 131 -24.94 -1.67 9.80
CA PHE A 131 -25.04 -2.49 11.00
C PHE A 131 -24.91 -1.64 12.27
N PHE A 132 -23.89 -0.78 12.34
CA PHE A 132 -23.67 0.06 13.49
C PHE A 132 -24.82 1.06 13.69
N SER A 133 -25.32 1.67 12.61
CA SER A 133 -26.47 2.57 12.66
C SER A 133 -27.72 1.88 13.21
N LEU A 134 -27.95 0.62 12.84
CA LEU A 134 -29.08 -0.18 13.31
C LEU A 134 -28.93 -0.57 14.79
N VAL A 135 -27.72 -0.93 15.23
CA VAL A 135 -27.41 -1.19 16.65
C VAL A 135 -27.62 0.07 17.49
N LEU A 136 -27.10 1.21 17.05
CA LEU A 136 -27.21 2.48 17.76
C LEU A 136 -28.68 2.93 17.87
N LEU A 137 -29.47 2.76 16.81
CA LEU A 137 -30.90 3.04 16.80
C LEU A 137 -31.66 2.13 17.78
N THR A 138 -31.32 0.85 17.83
CA THR A 138 -31.96 -0.13 18.73
C THR A 138 -31.65 0.20 20.19
N VAL A 139 -30.39 0.50 20.50
CA VAL A 139 -29.96 0.92 21.84
C VAL A 139 -30.63 2.23 22.25
N PHE A 140 -30.75 3.19 21.33
CA PHE A 140 -31.45 4.44 21.58
C PHE A 140 -32.94 4.22 21.88
N LYS A 141 -33.63 3.42 21.06
CA LYS A 141 -35.06 3.08 21.27
C LYS A 141 -35.29 2.33 22.57
N TRP A 142 -34.40 1.41 22.93
CA TRP A 142 -34.47 0.68 24.20
C TRP A 142 -34.24 1.60 25.40
N SER A 143 -33.27 2.53 25.31
CA SER A 143 -33.01 3.53 26.34
C SER A 143 -34.19 4.50 26.53
N ASP A 144 -34.84 4.90 25.44
CA ASP A 144 -36.02 5.79 25.47
C ASP A 144 -37.24 5.11 26.10
N GLN A 145 -37.46 3.82 25.81
CA GLN A 145 -38.50 3.02 26.45
C GLN A 145 -38.25 2.83 27.96
N GLN A 146 -37.00 2.60 28.38
CA GLN A 146 -36.68 2.51 29.81
C GLN A 146 -36.77 3.87 30.52
N SER A 147 -36.35 4.97 29.88
CA SER A 147 -36.39 6.30 30.46
C SER A 147 -37.81 6.82 30.66
N ASN A 148 -38.75 6.45 29.79
CA ASN A 148 -40.18 6.76 29.97
C ASN A 148 -40.85 5.92 31.07
N ALA A 149 -40.27 4.77 31.45
CA ALA A 149 -40.81 3.88 32.47
C ALA A 149 -40.24 4.10 33.89
N GLN A 150 -39.08 4.74 34.03
CA GLN A 150 -38.44 5.00 35.31
C GLN A 150 -37.64 6.32 35.25
N GLU A 151 -38.07 7.35 36.01
CA GLU A 151 -37.54 8.73 36.01
C GLU A 151 -36.05 8.91 36.39
N ARG A 152 -35.20 7.87 36.42
CA ARG A 152 -33.85 7.98 37.02
C ARG A 152 -32.69 7.30 36.31
N ILE A 153 -32.84 6.79 35.09
CA ILE A 153 -31.67 6.32 34.32
C ILE A 153 -31.37 7.32 33.21
N THR A 154 -30.76 8.43 33.63
CA THR A 154 -30.20 9.44 32.76
C THR A 154 -29.17 8.81 31.82
N LEU A 155 -29.46 8.83 30.53
CA LEU A 155 -28.56 8.66 29.38
C LEU A 155 -27.12 8.24 29.76
N SER A 156 -26.93 6.93 29.83
CA SER A 156 -25.76 6.31 30.44
C SER A 156 -24.45 6.65 29.68
N PRO A 157 -23.30 6.77 30.38
CA PRO A 157 -21.97 6.89 29.77
C PRO A 157 -21.68 5.96 28.57
N PRO A 158 -22.11 4.68 28.54
CA PRO A 158 -21.83 3.79 27.41
C PRO A 158 -22.43 4.22 26.07
N ILE A 159 -23.58 4.90 26.05
CA ILE A 159 -24.16 5.41 24.78
C ILE A 159 -23.27 6.52 24.20
N ARG A 160 -22.77 7.42 25.05
CA ARG A 160 -21.85 8.50 24.65
C ARG A 160 -20.51 7.95 24.17
N VAL A 161 -19.97 6.94 24.84
CA VAL A 161 -18.73 6.26 24.43
C VAL A 161 -18.92 5.55 23.09
N GLY A 162 -20.05 4.88 22.88
CA GLY A 162 -20.39 4.24 21.59
C GLY A 162 -20.48 5.25 20.44
N LEU A 163 -21.12 6.40 20.68
CA LEU A 163 -21.21 7.48 19.69
C LEU A 163 -19.84 8.08 19.37
N GLN A 164 -18.98 8.31 20.38
CA GLN A 164 -17.62 8.80 20.18
C GLN A 164 -16.76 7.80 19.41
N MET A 165 -16.88 6.51 19.71
CA MET A 165 -16.16 5.45 19.00
C MET A 165 -16.59 5.38 17.53
N PHE A 166 -17.88 5.55 17.26
CA PHE A 166 -18.40 5.66 15.89
C PHE A 166 -17.86 6.88 15.15
N GLN A 167 -17.82 8.03 15.82
CA GLN A 167 -17.29 9.26 15.24
C GLN A 167 -15.80 9.11 14.88
N CYS A 168 -15.02 8.47 15.75
CA CYS A 168 -13.61 8.14 15.47
C CYS A 168 -13.48 7.17 14.29
N TRP A 169 -14.36 6.16 14.21
CA TRP A 169 -14.38 5.22 13.09
C TRP A 169 -14.73 5.91 11.77
N LEU A 170 -15.72 6.82 11.76
CA LEU A 170 -16.07 7.63 10.59
C LEU A 170 -14.88 8.48 10.13
N LEU A 171 -14.18 9.13 11.07
CA LEU A 171 -13.00 9.92 10.76
C LEU A 171 -11.91 9.06 10.09
N TYR A 172 -11.64 7.88 10.66
CA TYR A 172 -10.73 6.91 10.06
C TYR A 172 -11.17 6.50 8.64
N PHE A 173 -12.46 6.17 8.46
CA PHE A 173 -13.01 5.76 7.18
C PHE A 173 -12.86 6.86 6.11
N TYR A 174 -13.25 8.10 6.42
CA TYR A 174 -13.14 9.22 5.49
C TYR A 174 -11.70 9.55 5.12
N VAL A 175 -10.78 9.53 6.10
CA VAL A 175 -9.36 9.79 5.85
C VAL A 175 -8.75 8.66 5.00
N GLY A 176 -9.04 7.40 5.33
CA GLY A 176 -8.58 6.25 4.55
C GLY A 176 -9.10 6.25 3.11
N LEU A 177 -10.38 6.58 2.91
CA LEU A 177 -11.00 6.66 1.59
C LEU A 177 -10.40 7.81 0.77
N SER A 178 -10.21 8.98 1.38
CA SER A 178 -9.56 10.14 0.73
C SER A 178 -8.12 9.82 0.31
N LEU A 179 -7.33 9.15 1.16
CA LEU A 179 -5.95 8.77 0.84
C LEU A 179 -5.90 7.78 -0.34
N ARG A 180 -6.77 6.76 -0.34
CA ARG A 180 -6.84 5.78 -1.44
C ARG A 180 -7.29 6.40 -2.75
N GLU A 181 -8.26 7.32 -2.72
CA GLU A 181 -8.68 8.05 -3.93
C GLU A 181 -7.59 8.97 -4.48
N ASN A 182 -6.79 9.61 -3.63
CA ASN A 182 -5.69 10.44 -4.08
C ASN A 182 -4.61 9.61 -4.79
N ILE A 183 -4.31 8.40 -4.32
CA ILE A 183 -3.37 7.48 -4.98
C ILE A 183 -3.89 7.05 -6.35
N LEU A 184 -5.19 6.83 -6.49
CA LEU A 184 -5.84 6.50 -7.76
C LEU A 184 -5.83 7.66 -8.78
N LYS A 185 -5.77 8.91 -8.30
CA LYS A 185 -5.77 10.12 -9.16
C LYS A 185 -4.40 10.53 -9.66
N VAL A 186 -3.30 10.02 -9.08
CA VAL A 186 -1.97 10.29 -9.62
C VAL A 186 -1.86 9.58 -10.97
N PRO A 187 -1.81 10.31 -12.10
CA PRO A 187 -1.64 9.67 -13.39
C PRO A 187 -0.27 8.97 -13.41
N PRO A 188 -0.16 7.78 -14.03
CA PRO A 188 1.14 7.17 -14.22
C PRO A 188 2.03 8.16 -14.97
N PRO A 189 3.32 8.31 -14.61
CA PRO A 189 4.23 9.18 -15.33
C PRO A 189 4.27 8.74 -16.80
N VAL A 190 3.98 9.68 -17.69
CA VAL A 190 4.03 9.52 -19.16
C VAL A 190 5.48 9.35 -19.61
#